data_AF-A0A662SGG6-F1
#
_entry.id   AF-A0A662SGG6-F1
#
_cell.length_a   1.000
_cell.length_b   1.000
_cell.length_c   1.000
_cell.angle_alpha   90.00
_cell.angle_beta   90.00
_cell.angle_gamma   90.00
#
_symmetry.space_group_name_H-M   'P 1'
#
loop_
_entity.id
_entity.type
_entity.pdbx_description
1 polymer ?
#
loop_
_entity_poly.entity_id
_entity_poly.type
_entity_poly.pdbx_seq_one_letter_code
_entity_poly.pdbx_strand_id
1 'polypeptide(L)'
;MRRAAVALLLSLAVAPHAAALADRGLIPLTPGVEVHEPDQVAVVAWSGGRELMILATNVRADGEAEVLEVLPLPSLPEVYEGSWDSLYEVVA
;
A
#
# COMPACT_ATOMS: atom_id res chain seq x y z
N MET A 1 31.80 18.96 3.64
CA MET A 1 30.41 18.83 3.15
C MET A 1 30.26 17.82 2.01
N ARG A 2 30.96 17.94 0.86
CA ARG A 2 30.83 16.96 -0.26
C ARG A 2 31.13 15.50 0.11
N ARG A 3 32.20 15.22 0.87
CA ARG A 3 32.56 13.85 1.28
C ARG A 3 31.54 13.22 2.24
N ALA A 4 30.92 14.04 3.11
CA ALA A 4 29.86 13.59 4.00
C ALA A 4 28.58 13.27 3.24
N ALA A 5 28.22 14.09 2.25
CA ALA A 5 27.07 13.82 1.36
C ALA A 5 27.27 12.53 0.54
N VAL A 6 28.49 12.29 0.03
CA VAL A 6 28.83 11.06 -0.69
C VAL A 6 28.79 9.84 0.23
N ALA A 7 29.31 9.95 1.45
CA ALA A 7 29.23 8.87 2.44
C ALA A 7 27.79 8.54 2.83
N LEU A 8 26.92 9.56 2.96
CA LEU A 8 25.50 9.38 3.23
C LEU A 8 24.79 8.66 2.07
N LEU A 9 25.01 9.10 0.83
CA LEU A 9 24.44 8.45 -0.37
C LEU A 9 24.86 6.99 -0.50
N LEU A 10 26.14 6.69 -0.24
CA LEU A 10 26.64 5.32 -0.24
C LEU A 10 26.03 4.48 0.89
N SER A 11 25.78 5.07 2.07
CA SER A 11 25.14 4.36 3.18
C SER A 11 23.66 4.02 2.91
N LEU A 12 22.91 4.90 2.22
CA LEU A 12 21.54 4.57 1.79
C LEU A 12 21.52 3.48 0.72
N ALA A 13 22.49 3.47 -0.20
CA ALA A 13 22.54 2.50 -1.30
C ALA A 13 22.87 1.06 -0.83
N VAL A 14 23.61 0.92 0.28
CA VAL A 14 24.08 -0.39 0.80
C VAL A 14 23.23 -0.89 1.97
N ALA A 15 22.28 -0.08 2.46
CA ALA A 15 21.37 -0.54 3.50
C ALA A 15 20.57 -1.76 3.00
N PRO A 16 20.44 -2.84 3.80
CA PRO A 16 19.52 -3.91 3.49
C PRO A 16 18.12 -3.30 3.49
N HIS A 17 17.57 -3.12 2.29
CA HIS A 17 16.18 -2.76 2.13
C HIS A 17 15.42 -4.03 2.48
N ALA A 18 15.05 -4.19 3.75
CA ALA A 18 13.97 -5.11 4.08
C ALA A 18 12.86 -4.81 3.08
N ALA A 19 12.36 -5.84 2.38
CA ALA A 19 11.25 -5.65 1.45
C ALA A 19 10.17 -4.95 2.26
N ALA A 20 9.95 -3.67 1.97
CA ALA A 20 8.95 -2.91 2.68
C ALA A 20 7.63 -3.57 2.27
N LEU A 21 7.02 -4.30 3.19
CA LEU A 21 5.60 -4.66 3.13
C LEU A 21 4.78 -3.41 3.43
N ALA A 22 5.07 -2.35 2.68
CA ALA A 22 4.26 -1.16 2.72
C ALA A 22 2.97 -1.51 2.02
N ASP A 23 1.86 -1.17 2.65
CA ASP A 23 0.60 -1.10 1.93
C ASP A 23 0.71 -0.06 0.82
N ARG A 24 -0.20 -0.14 -0.15
CA ARG A 24 -0.43 0.96 -1.07
C ARG A 24 -0.65 2.24 -0.26
N GLY A 25 -0.06 3.34 -0.69
CA GLY A 25 -0.15 4.61 0.04
C GLY A 25 -0.29 5.81 -0.87
N LEU A 26 -0.89 6.87 -0.32
CA LEU A 26 -1.04 8.16 -0.98
C LEU A 26 -0.28 9.22 -0.20
N ILE A 27 0.56 9.98 -0.89
CA ILE A 27 1.32 11.10 -0.31
C ILE A 27 0.73 12.40 -0.86
N PRO A 28 0.07 13.23 -0.03
CA PRO A 28 -0.44 14.52 -0.48
C PRO A 28 0.71 15.45 -0.85
N LEU A 29 0.62 16.04 -2.03
CA LEU A 29 1.57 17.05 -2.52
C LEU A 29 1.07 18.47 -2.24
N THR A 30 -0.22 18.64 -1.98
CA THR A 30 -0.84 19.91 -1.58
C THR A 30 -0.62 20.18 -0.08
N PRO A 31 0.05 21.27 0.31
CA PRO A 31 0.30 21.57 1.72
C PRO A 31 -0.99 21.82 2.51
N GLY A 32 -1.08 21.22 3.70
CA GLY A 32 -2.19 21.45 4.63
C GLY A 32 -3.50 20.75 4.27
N VAL A 33 -3.51 19.91 3.23
CA VAL A 33 -4.62 19.00 2.93
C VAL A 33 -4.29 17.62 3.51
N GLU A 34 -5.24 17.04 4.22
CA GLU A 34 -5.14 15.70 4.75
C GLU A 34 -5.84 14.71 3.81
N VAL A 35 -5.20 13.56 3.58
CA VAL A 35 -5.74 12.46 2.77
C VAL A 35 -5.82 11.23 3.66
N HIS A 36 -7.00 10.63 3.69
CA HIS A 36 -7.33 9.48 4.55
C HIS A 36 -7.92 8.35 3.71
N GLU A 37 -7.60 7.11 4.07
CA GLU A 37 -8.22 5.90 3.52
C GLU A 37 -9.12 5.24 4.58
N PRO A 38 -10.32 5.80 4.86
CA PRO A 38 -11.11 5.40 6.02
C PRO A 38 -11.71 4.00 5.94
N ASP A 39 -11.95 3.51 4.72
CA ASP A 39 -12.73 2.30 4.50
C ASP A 39 -12.08 1.41 3.43
N GLN A 40 -12.10 0.10 3.66
CA GLN A 40 -11.84 -0.91 2.64
C GLN A 40 -13.17 -1.55 2.21
N VAL A 41 -13.32 -1.79 0.92
CA VAL A 41 -14.54 -2.34 0.30
C VAL A 41 -14.17 -3.59 -0.47
N ALA A 42 -14.87 -4.69 -0.17
CA ALA A 42 -14.83 -5.91 -0.97
C ALA A 42 -16.19 -6.12 -1.65
N VAL A 43 -16.20 -6.24 -2.98
CA VAL A 43 -17.37 -6.62 -3.75
C VAL A 43 -17.18 -8.06 -4.22
N VAL A 44 -18.06 -8.95 -3.76
CA VAL A 44 -18.04 -10.37 -4.12
C VAL A 44 -19.23 -10.67 -5.02
N ALA A 45 -18.95 -11.11 -6.25
CA ALA A 45 -19.95 -11.55 -7.20
C ALA A 45 -19.79 -13.05 -7.46
N TRP A 46 -20.88 -13.80 -7.32
CA TRP A 46 -20.88 -15.25 -7.55
C TRP A 46 -21.94 -15.64 -8.58
N SER A 47 -21.56 -16.46 -9.56
CA SER A 47 -22.49 -17.01 -10.54
C SER A 47 -21.98 -18.33 -11.12
N GLY A 48 -22.78 -19.39 -11.00
CA GLY A 48 -22.55 -20.66 -11.67
C GLY A 48 -21.23 -21.33 -11.29
N GLY A 49 -20.85 -21.26 -10.01
CA GLY A 49 -19.60 -21.85 -9.51
C GLY A 49 -18.34 -21.00 -9.77
N ARG A 50 -18.49 -19.77 -10.26
CA ARG A 50 -17.39 -18.80 -10.35
C ARG A 50 -17.61 -17.66 -9.37
N GLU A 51 -16.51 -17.25 -8.75
CA GLU A 51 -16.46 -16.09 -7.87
C GLU A 51 -15.53 -15.02 -8.47
N LEU A 52 -15.94 -13.76 -8.38
CA LEU A 52 -15.13 -12.59 -8.67
C LEU A 52 -15.12 -11.71 -7.44
N MET A 53 -13.94 -11.43 -6.91
CA MET A 53 -13.73 -10.50 -5.82
C MET A 53 -13.01 -9.25 -6.33
N ILE A 54 -13.60 -8.08 -6.06
CA ILE A 54 -12.98 -6.77 -6.30
C ILE A 54 -12.69 -6.17 -4.93
N LEU A 55 -11.41 -5.92 -4.66
CA LEU A 55 -10.96 -5.17 -3.50
C LEU A 55 -10.71 -3.73 -3.91
N ALA A 56 -11.25 -2.80 -3.14
CA ALA A 56 -11.07 -1.37 -3.33
C ALA A 56 -10.88 -0.70 -1.97
N THR A 57 -10.24 0.46 -1.96
CA THR A 57 -10.20 1.33 -0.79
C THR A 57 -10.81 2.66 -1.16
N ASN A 58 -11.56 3.24 -0.23
CA ASN A 58 -12.08 4.59 -0.39
C ASN A 58 -11.02 5.58 0.08
N VAL A 59 -10.80 6.61 -0.72
CA VAL A 59 -9.90 7.71 -0.40
C VAL A 59 -10.73 8.96 -0.21
N ARG A 60 -10.49 9.70 0.87
CA ARG A 60 -11.10 10.99 1.15
C ARG A 60 -10.02 12.03 1.42
N ALA A 61 -10.27 13.26 1.01
CA ALA A 61 -9.46 14.41 1.36
C ALA A 61 -10.36 15.50 1.94
N ASP A 62 -9.82 16.31 2.85
CA ASP A 62 -10.53 17.48 3.41
C ASP A 62 -10.48 18.71 2.48
N GLY A 63 -9.81 18.60 1.34
CA GLY A 63 -9.75 19.58 0.27
C GLY A 63 -9.34 18.98 -1.07
N GLU A 64 -9.29 19.80 -2.12
CA GLU A 64 -8.76 19.39 -3.42
C GLU A 64 -7.23 19.20 -3.30
N ALA A 65 -6.74 18.00 -3.63
CA ALA A 65 -5.32 17.67 -3.55
C ALA A 65 -4.82 16.88 -4.75
N GLU A 66 -3.58 17.17 -5.12
CA GLU A 66 -2.76 16.29 -5.93
C GLU A 66 -2.04 15.30 -4.99
N VAL A 67 -2.03 14.02 -5.36
CA VAL A 67 -1.43 12.96 -4.55
C VAL A 67 -0.46 12.13 -5.39
N LEU A 68 0.65 11.71 -4.78
CA LEU A 68 1.52 10.69 -5.33
C LEU A 68 1.10 9.33 -4.76
N GLU A 69 0.63 8.45 -5.64
CA GLU A 69 0.32 7.06 -5.28
C GLU A 69 1.57 6.18 -5.37
N VAL A 70 1.83 5.45 -4.29
CA VAL A 70 2.88 4.44 -4.22
C VAL A 70 2.20 3.08 -4.15
N LEU A 71 2.41 2.28 -5.20
CA LEU A 71 1.91 0.91 -5.28
C LEU A 71 3.09 -0.07 -5.29
N PRO A 72 3.27 -0.89 -4.24
CA PRO A 72 4.28 -1.93 -4.25
C PRO A 72 3.95 -3.01 -5.29
N LEU A 73 4.98 -3.58 -5.90
CA LEU A 73 4.84 -4.65 -6.90
C LEU A 73 5.51 -5.95 -6.39
N PRO A 74 4.95 -7.13 -6.70
CA PRO A 74 3.73 -7.33 -7.49
C PRO A 74 2.46 -6.93 -6.72
N SER A 75 1.54 -6.25 -7.39
CA SER A 75 0.29 -5.75 -6.78
C SER A 75 -0.89 -6.70 -6.97
N LEU A 76 -0.70 -7.80 -7.68
CA LEU A 76 -1.72 -8.84 -7.83
C LEU A 76 -1.69 -9.72 -6.58
N PRO A 77 -2.76 -9.74 -5.76
CA PRO A 77 -2.79 -10.56 -4.57
C PRO A 77 -2.86 -12.05 -4.93
N GLU A 78 -2.22 -12.87 -4.12
CA GLU A 78 -2.40 -14.32 -4.17
C GLU A 78 -3.66 -14.69 -3.37
N VAL A 79 -4.52 -15.53 -3.93
CA VAL A 79 -5.80 -15.91 -3.33
C VAL A 79 -5.74 -17.36 -2.86
N TYR A 80 -6.13 -17.56 -1.61
CA TYR A 80 -6.13 -18.86 -0.93
C TYR A 80 -7.48 -19.13 -0.27
N GLU A 81 -7.76 -20.38 0.06
CA GLU A 81 -8.94 -20.74 0.85
C GLU A 81 -8.80 -20.11 2.25
N GLY A 82 -9.80 -19.32 2.66
CA GLY A 82 -9.77 -18.61 3.93
C GLY A 82 -9.79 -19.56 5.12
N SER A 83 -8.94 -19.30 6.12
CA SER A 83 -8.96 -20.00 7.41
C SER A 83 -9.08 -19.00 8.56
N TRP A 84 -9.45 -19.51 9.74
CA TRP A 84 -9.44 -18.69 10.95
C TRP A 84 -8.03 -18.22 11.32
N ASP A 85 -7.00 -18.99 10.96
CA ASP A 85 -5.60 -18.63 11.22
C ASP A 85 -5.21 -17.36 10.47
N SER A 86 -5.74 -17.15 9.25
CA SER A 86 -5.50 -15.95 8.44
C SER A 86 -5.97 -14.64 9.09
N LEU A 87 -6.85 -14.69 10.11
CA LEU A 87 -7.28 -13.50 10.85
C LEU A 87 -6.33 -13.10 11.99
N TYR A 88 -5.45 -14.03 12.40
CA TYR A 88 -4.53 -13.84 13.52
C TYR A 88 -3.07 -13.82 13.10
N GLU A 89 -2.76 -14.31 11.89
CA GLU A 89 -1.44 -14.29 11.32
C GLU A 89 -1.09 -12.88 10.83
N VAL A 90 -0.15 -12.22 11.50
CA VAL A 90 0.46 -11.00 10.98
C VAL A 90 1.55 -11.43 10.01
N VAL A 91 1.22 -11.45 8.72
CA VAL A 91 2.20 -11.67 7.67
C VAL A 91 3.12 -10.44 7.64
N ALA A 92 4.37 -10.63 8.08
CA ALA A 92 5.38 -9.60 8.28
C ALA A 92 6.42 -9.56 7.16
#